data_AF-A0A367LZ71-F1
#
_entry.id   AF-A0A367LZ71-F1
#
_cell.length_a   1.000
_cell.length_b   1.000
_cell.length_c   1.000
_cell.angle_alpha   90.00
_cell.angle_beta   90.00
_cell.angle_gamma   90.00
#
_symmetry.space_group_name_H-M   'P 1'
#
loop_
_entity.id
_entity.type
_entity.pdbx_description
1 polymer ?
#
loop_
_entity_poly.entity_id
_entity_poly.type
_entity_poly.pdbx_seq_one_letter_code
_entity_poly.pdbx_strand_id
1 'polypeptide(L)'
;MWKVLPVTQKPDQCLGEWIDREAIAEAMIPLIGQLYRNNNVVTSIHGRGLINRSVIAIMKAHRFARHRMADDAELSVHETFPILKAMSELKPVSYTHLTLRTRVLV
;
A
#
# COMPACT_ATOMS: atom_id res chain seq x y z
N MET A 1 -20.97 15.33 -33.22
CA MET A 1 -21.79 14.59 -32.23
C MET A 1 -20.85 13.97 -31.20
N TRP A 2 -20.67 14.61 -30.05
CA TRP A 2 -19.83 14.11 -28.96
C TRP A 2 -20.75 13.51 -27.89
N LYS A 3 -20.75 12.18 -27.76
CA LYS A 3 -21.47 11.51 -26.68
C LYS A 3 -20.62 11.64 -25.41
N VAL A 4 -21.00 12.54 -24.52
CA VAL A 4 -20.56 12.48 -23.13
C VAL A 4 -21.17 11.23 -22.51
N LEU A 5 -20.34 10.24 -22.19
CA LEU A 5 -20.78 9.12 -21.37
C LEU A 5 -20.99 9.65 -19.95
N PRO A 6 -22.15 9.40 -19.30
CA PRO A 6 -22.32 9.75 -17.91
C PRO A 6 -21.40 8.84 -17.08
N VAL A 7 -20.27 9.38 -16.60
CA VAL A 7 -19.57 8.81 -15.45
C VAL A 7 -20.42 9.14 -14.22
N THR A 8 -21.50 8.40 -14.03
CA THR A 8 -22.28 8.45 -12.78
C THR A 8 -21.73 7.37 -11.88
N GLN A 9 -20.54 7.61 -11.31
CA GLN A 9 -20.08 6.78 -10.19
C GLN A 9 -21.00 7.12 -9.02
N LYS A 10 -21.79 6.14 -8.54
CA LYS A 10 -22.73 6.38 -7.44
C LYS A 10 -21.92 6.82 -6.21
N PRO A 11 -22.25 7.94 -5.55
CA PRO A 11 -21.45 8.49 -4.45
C PRO A 11 -21.24 7.48 -3.33
N ASP A 12 -22.24 6.62 -3.07
CA ASP A 12 -22.16 5.54 -2.07
C ASP A 12 -21.10 4.49 -2.39
N GLN A 13 -20.86 4.19 -3.68
CA GLN A 13 -19.84 3.23 -4.10
C GLN A 13 -18.43 3.81 -3.91
N CYS A 14 -18.23 5.08 -4.26
CA CYS A 14 -16.95 5.77 -4.07
C CYS A 14 -16.60 5.90 -2.57
N LEU A 15 -17.62 6.19 -1.75
CA LEU A 15 -17.46 6.24 -0.29
C LEU A 15 -17.11 4.87 0.29
N GLY A 16 -17.82 3.81 -0.10
CA GLY A 16 -17.54 2.44 0.35
C GLY A 16 -16.12 1.99 0.01
N GLU A 17 -15.68 2.19 -1.24
CA GLU A 17 -14.30 1.88 -1.66
C GLU A 17 -13.26 2.66 -0.86
N TRP A 18 -13.55 3.92 -0.50
CA TRP A 18 -12.62 4.71 0.31
C TRP A 18 -12.52 4.19 1.74
N ILE A 19 -13.65 3.86 2.38
CA ILE A 19 -13.72 3.29 3.73
C ILE A 19 -12.96 1.95 3.78
N ASP A 20 -13.15 1.08 2.79
CA ASP A 20 -12.46 -0.21 2.74
C ASP A 20 -10.94 -0.04 2.64
N ARG A 21 -10.48 0.90 1.81
CA ARG A 21 -9.05 1.21 1.68
C ARG A 21 -8.48 1.82 2.97
N GLU A 22 -9.27 2.64 3.67
CA GLU A 22 -8.90 3.22 4.96
C GLU A 22 -8.71 2.13 6.01
N ALA A 23 -9.67 1.21 6.14
CA ALA A 23 -9.63 0.10 7.09
C ALA A 23 -8.42 -0.82 6.85
N ILE A 24 -8.10 -1.11 5.58
CA ILE A 24 -6.92 -1.92 5.24
C ILE A 24 -5.64 -1.17 5.61
N ALA A 25 -5.54 0.11 5.28
CA ALA A 25 -4.37 0.92 5.61
C ALA A 25 -4.17 1.07 7.13
N GLU A 26 -5.25 1.11 7.91
CA GLU A 26 -5.20 1.03 9.38
C GLU A 26 -4.65 -0.32 9.85
N ALA A 27 -5.14 -1.42 9.29
CA ALA A 27 -4.65 -2.76 9.59
C ALA A 27 -3.17 -2.98 9.22
N MET A 28 -2.61 -2.18 8.29
CA MET A 28 -1.18 -2.22 7.95
C MET A 28 -0.28 -1.67 9.08
N ILE A 29 -0.75 -0.70 9.86
CA ILE A 29 0.06 -0.03 10.89
C ILE A 29 0.68 -1.01 11.92
N PRO A 30 -0.09 -1.91 12.56
CA PRO A 30 0.49 -2.86 13.52
C PRO A 30 1.49 -3.82 12.86
N LEU A 31 1.22 -4.27 11.63
CA LEU A 31 2.11 -5.16 10.87
C LEU A 31 3.44 -4.48 10.52
N ILE A 32 3.40 -3.22 10.07
CA ILE A 32 4.59 -2.40 9.83
C ILE A 32 5.40 -2.24 11.12
N GLY A 33 4.72 -1.95 12.23
CA GLY A 33 5.36 -1.81 13.55
C GLY A 33 6.03 -3.09 14.03
N GLN A 34 5.38 -4.24 13.81
CA GLN A 34 5.92 -5.56 14.14
C GLN A 34 7.16 -5.89 13.30
N LEU A 35 7.10 -5.66 11.98
CA LEU A 35 8.22 -5.87 11.07
C LEU A 35 9.43 -5.02 11.46
N TYR A 36 9.21 -3.76 11.82
CA TYR A 36 10.28 -2.86 12.23
C TYR A 36 10.90 -3.26 13.58
N ARG A 37 10.08 -3.51 14.61
CA ARG A 37 10.59 -3.75 15.98
C ARG A 37 11.10 -5.17 16.21
N ASN A 38 10.48 -6.17 15.61
CA ASN A 38 10.78 -7.57 15.92
C ASN A 38 11.71 -8.20 14.89
N ASN A 39 11.67 -7.72 13.64
CA ASN A 39 12.41 -8.32 12.53
C ASN A 39 13.45 -7.36 11.92
N ASN A 40 13.62 -6.14 12.46
CA ASN A 40 14.46 -5.08 11.90
C ASN A 40 14.20 -4.79 10.40
N VAL A 41 12.96 -5.01 9.95
CA VAL A 41 12.57 -4.79 8.56
C VAL A 41 12.04 -3.38 8.39
N VAL A 42 12.70 -2.61 7.54
CA VAL A 42 12.22 -1.30 7.10
C VAL A 42 11.29 -1.49 5.90
N THR A 43 10.01 -1.15 6.07
CA THR A 43 9.01 -1.20 4.99
C THR A 43 8.97 0.13 4.25
N SER A 44 9.05 0.06 2.92
CA SER A 44 8.93 1.24 2.06
C SER A 44 8.15 0.94 0.79
N ILE A 45 7.38 1.94 0.31
CA ILE A 45 6.70 1.91 -1.00
C ILE A 45 7.32 3.00 -1.86
N HIS A 46 7.86 2.63 -3.02
CA HIS A 46 8.50 3.56 -3.96
C HIS A 46 9.52 4.52 -3.31
N GLY A 47 10.28 4.03 -2.32
CA GLY A 47 11.28 4.82 -1.60
C GLY A 47 10.72 5.69 -0.47
N ARG A 48 9.41 5.64 -0.19
CA ARG A 48 8.81 6.25 0.99
C ARG A 48 8.66 5.24 2.11
N GLY A 49 9.39 5.45 3.20
CA GLY A 49 9.26 4.62 4.41
C GLY A 49 7.85 4.73 5.02
N LEU A 50 7.31 3.57 5.41
CA LEU A 50 5.97 3.44 5.99
C LEU A 50 5.96 3.46 7.54
N ILE A 51 7.14 3.45 8.16
CA ILE A 51 7.28 3.49 9.62
C ILE A 51 6.76 4.83 10.17
N ASN A 52 6.00 4.78 11.27
CA ASN A 52 5.42 5.96 11.94
C ASN A 52 4.60 6.86 10.98
N ARG A 53 3.89 6.23 10.04
CA ARG A 53 2.99 6.94 9.10
C ARG A 53 1.53 6.74 9.51
N SER A 54 0.74 7.79 9.32
CA SER A 54 -0.72 7.72 9.46
C SER A 54 -1.35 6.92 8.33
N VAL A 55 -2.59 6.47 8.53
CA VAL A 55 -3.42 5.79 7.52
C VAL A 55 -3.44 6.59 6.20
N ILE A 56 -3.70 7.89 6.30
CA ILE A 56 -3.70 8.81 5.14
C ILE A 56 -2.34 8.85 4.44
N ALA A 57 -1.24 8.87 5.20
CA ALA A 57 0.10 8.87 4.62
C ALA A 57 0.44 7.55 3.92
N ILE A 58 -0.03 6.41 4.45
CA ILE A 58 0.09 5.10 3.81
C ILE A 58 -0.71 5.07 2.51
N MET A 59 -1.97 5.51 2.51
CA MET A 59 -2.79 5.62 1.28
C MET A 59 -2.15 6.55 0.25
N LYS A 60 -1.56 7.67 0.67
CA LYS A 60 -0.82 8.59 -0.22
C LYS A 60 0.46 7.96 -0.79
N ALA A 61 1.14 7.10 -0.03
CA ALA A 61 2.32 6.39 -0.51
C ALA A 61 1.98 5.41 -1.64
N HIS A 62 0.84 4.71 -1.51
CA HIS A 62 0.25 3.84 -2.53
C HIS A 62 -0.16 4.62 -3.79
N ARG A 63 -0.83 5.76 -3.58
CA ARG A 63 -1.23 6.70 -4.64
C ARG A 63 -0.08 7.23 -5.49
N PHE A 64 1.09 7.38 -4.87
CA PHE A 64 2.27 7.96 -5.52
C PHE A 64 2.88 7.06 -6.61
N ALA A 65 2.46 5.79 -6.69
CA ALA A 65 2.81 4.87 -7.78
C ALA A 65 2.45 5.41 -9.16
N ARG A 66 1.34 6.16 -9.26
CA ARG A 66 0.82 6.70 -10.53
C ARG A 66 1.81 7.58 -11.30
N HIS A 67 2.67 8.32 -10.61
CA HIS A 67 3.64 9.20 -11.29
C HIS A 67 4.90 8.49 -11.79
N ARG A 68 5.08 7.19 -11.48
CA ARG A 68 6.30 6.44 -11.80
C ARG A 68 6.07 5.13 -12.55
N MET A 69 4.84 4.68 -12.71
CA MET A 69 4.52 3.51 -13.53
C MET A 69 4.07 3.97 -14.91
N ALA A 70 4.59 3.31 -15.95
CA ALA A 70 4.27 3.64 -17.34
C ALA A 70 2.78 3.43 -17.69
N ASP A 71 2.07 2.66 -16.87
CA ASP A 71 0.65 2.29 -17.07
C ASP A 71 -0.35 3.11 -16.22
N ASP A 72 0.08 4.18 -15.53
CA ASP A 72 -0.77 5.07 -14.69
C ASP A 72 -1.60 4.34 -13.60
N ALA A 73 -1.24 3.09 -13.28
CA ALA A 73 -1.94 2.27 -12.30
C ALA A 73 -1.59 2.70 -10.86
N GLU A 74 -2.62 2.89 -10.02
CA GLU A 74 -2.47 3.07 -8.57
C GLU A 74 -2.12 1.72 -7.93
N LEU A 75 -1.00 1.65 -7.20
CA LEU A 75 -0.71 0.48 -6.37
C LEU A 75 -1.74 0.43 -5.26
N SER A 76 -2.57 -0.60 -5.23
CA SER A 76 -3.67 -0.69 -4.28
C SER A 76 -3.20 -1.19 -2.91
N VAL A 77 -3.78 -0.68 -1.83
CA VAL A 77 -3.56 -1.21 -0.48
C VAL A 77 -3.99 -2.68 -0.38
N HIS A 78 -4.97 -3.09 -1.21
CA HIS A 78 -5.43 -4.48 -1.28
C HIS A 78 -4.36 -5.42 -1.85
N GLU A 79 -3.44 -4.92 -2.68
CA GLU A 79 -2.38 -5.72 -3.31
C GLU A 79 -1.16 -5.87 -2.39
N THR A 80 -0.83 -4.81 -1.64
CA THR A 80 0.35 -4.81 -0.76
C THR A 80 0.06 -5.41 0.61
N PHE A 81 -1.18 -5.37 1.07
CA PHE A 81 -1.56 -5.88 2.39
C PHE A 81 -1.29 -7.39 2.57
N PRO A 82 -1.64 -8.28 1.61
CA PRO A 82 -1.29 -9.70 1.71
C PRO A 82 0.22 -9.95 1.80
N ILE A 83 1.02 -9.15 1.07
CA ILE A 83 2.48 -9.24 1.11
C ILE A 83 3.00 -8.86 2.50
N LEU A 84 2.50 -7.75 3.04
CA LEU A 84 2.86 -7.28 4.38
C LEU A 84 2.50 -8.33 5.45
N LYS A 85 1.34 -8.96 5.32
CA LYS A 85 0.89 -10.03 6.22
C LYS A 85 1.79 -11.26 6.12
N ALA A 86 2.05 -11.77 4.91
CA ALA A 86 2.96 -12.90 4.71
C ALA A 86 4.36 -12.63 5.29
N MET A 87 4.91 -11.42 5.06
CA MET A 87 6.20 -11.02 5.63
C MET A 87 6.19 -10.98 7.16
N SER A 88 5.07 -10.60 7.77
CA SER A 88 4.94 -10.58 9.24
C SER A 88 4.93 -11.99 9.85
N GLU A 89 4.42 -12.98 9.10
CA GLU A 89 4.30 -14.37 9.52
C GLU A 89 5.60 -15.16 9.27
N LEU A 90 6.33 -14.83 8.20
CA LEU A 90 7.47 -15.62 7.72
C LEU A 90 8.79 -15.45 8.50
N LYS A 91 8.86 -14.62 9.57
CA LYS A 91 10.10 -14.31 10.32
C LYS A 91 11.34 -14.22 9.40
N PRO A 92 11.47 -13.16 8.59
CA PRO A 92 12.60 -13.01 7.70
C PRO A 92 13.92 -13.03 8.48
N VAL A 93 14.86 -13.86 8.04
CA VAL A 93 16.22 -13.93 8.59
C VAL A 93 16.90 -12.58 8.32
N SER A 94 17.54 -12.06 9.36
CA SER A 94 18.07 -10.69 9.49
C SER A 94 18.83 -10.18 8.25
N TYR A 95 18.76 -8.86 8.00
CA TYR A 95 19.47 -8.04 6.99
C TYR A 95 18.81 -7.78 5.62
N THR A 96 17.48 -7.79 5.48
CA THR A 96 16.82 -7.43 4.19
C THR A 96 15.99 -6.15 4.27
N HIS A 97 16.40 -5.13 3.51
CA HIS A 97 15.61 -3.91 3.28
C HIS A 97 14.45 -4.23 2.31
N LEU A 98 13.22 -4.32 2.83
CA LEU A 98 12.06 -4.67 2.02
C LEU A 98 11.53 -3.43 1.28
N THR A 99 11.94 -3.29 0.03
CA THR A 99 11.33 -2.32 -0.88
C THR A 99 10.17 -2.98 -1.59
N LEU A 100 8.94 -2.53 -1.32
CA LEU A 100 7.72 -2.93 -2.04
C LEU A 100 7.68 -2.25 -3.42
N ARG A 101 8.73 -2.47 -4.23
CA ARG A 101 8.76 -2.16 -5.65
C ARG A 101 8.82 -3.50 -6.39
N THR A 102 8.07 -3.60 -7.47
CA THR A 102 8.20 -4.65 -8.48
C THR A 102 9.69 -5.03 -8.66
N ARG A 103 10.00 -6.32 -8.48
CA ARG A 103 11.31 -6.96 -8.16
C ARG A 103 11.62 -7.12 -6.67
N VAL A 104 11.03 -8.19 -6.13
CA VAL A 104 11.72 -9.10 -5.23
C VAL A 104 13.07 -9.47 -5.89
N LEU A 105 14.17 -8.90 -5.41
CA LEU A 105 15.46 -9.59 -5.42
C LEU A 105 15.63 -10.10 -3.99
N VAL A 106 15.36 -11.40 -3.83
CA VAL A 106 16.08 -12.23 -2.87
C VAL A 106 17.49 -12.41 -3.42
#